data_AF-A0A9D6MCU8-F1
#
_entry.id   AF-A0A9D6MCU8-F1
#
_cell.length_a   1.000
_cell.length_b   1.000
_cell.length_c   1.000
_cell.angle_alpha   90.00
_cell.angle_beta   90.00
_cell.angle_gamma   90.00
#
_symmetry.space_group_name_H-M   'P 1'
#
loop_
_entity.id
_entity.type
_entity.pdbx_description
1 polymer ?
#
loop_
_entity_poly.entity_id
_entity_poly.type
_entity_poly.pdbx_seq_one_letter_code
_entity_poly.pdbx_strand_id
1 'polypeptide(L)'
;MKRIGAVLVISIAVLGSAVFATHARADTTCRMNAKAALLDCKSQCKSDFLDARFTCRNVLPSCGKACLAGRQQCFDNVEVIKDTGQVPGGTTLDNCSGGTDACKAAFTATATGAPADGGCGATCGPNGQNCNCSGDLICEDCIDGAQVTRFLCRDACGDSFRTNAIVKAMKANCRSTFQACIQACPPAN
;
A
#
# COMPACT_ATOMS: atom_id res chain seq x y z
N MET A 1 -14.88 26.96 33.65
CA MET A 1 -14.34 28.33 33.78
C MET A 1 -12.82 28.27 33.98
N LYS A 2 -12.01 28.55 32.96
CA LYS A 2 -10.60 28.99 33.11
C LYS A 2 -10.03 29.47 31.75
N ARG A 3 -10.04 30.80 31.65
CA ARG A 3 -9.17 31.77 30.96
C ARG A 3 -8.51 31.43 29.62
N ILE A 4 -8.94 32.23 28.64
CA ILE A 4 -8.28 32.69 27.41
C ILE A 4 -6.85 33.17 27.71
N GLY A 5 -5.88 32.70 26.92
CA GLY A 5 -4.53 33.25 26.82
C GLY A 5 -4.22 33.55 25.35
N ALA A 6 -4.48 34.79 24.95
CA ALA A 6 -4.06 35.33 23.66
C ALA A 6 -2.55 35.60 23.71
N VAL A 7 -1.79 35.07 22.75
CA VAL A 7 -0.43 35.53 22.47
C VAL A 7 -0.36 35.95 21.02
N LEU A 8 -0.19 37.25 20.87
CA LEU A 8 -0.08 38.04 19.66
C LEU A 8 1.41 38.38 19.53
N VAL A 9 2.11 37.87 18.51
CA VAL A 9 3.50 38.29 18.24
C VAL A 9 3.75 38.47 16.74
N ILE A 10 3.63 39.74 16.35
CA ILE A 10 4.55 40.55 15.54
C ILE A 10 4.89 40.10 14.11
N SER A 11 4.36 40.89 13.17
CA SER A 11 4.77 41.07 11.79
C SER A 11 6.22 41.59 11.66
N ILE A 12 6.98 41.01 10.73
CA ILE A 12 8.15 41.67 10.10
C ILE A 12 7.88 41.74 8.60
N ALA A 13 7.72 42.96 8.10
CA ALA A 13 7.70 43.27 6.68
C ALA A 13 9.13 43.34 6.15
N VAL A 14 9.45 42.57 5.11
CA VAL A 14 10.66 42.74 4.31
C VAL A 14 10.23 43.15 2.91
N LEU A 15 10.40 44.44 2.61
CA LEU A 15 10.28 45.03 1.29
C LEU A 15 11.68 45.15 0.68
N GLY A 16 11.86 44.62 -0.53
CA GLY A 16 12.92 45.06 -1.46
C GLY A 16 13.82 43.96 -1.99
N SER A 17 13.59 43.49 -3.22
CA SER A 17 14.59 43.36 -4.30
C SER A 17 13.98 42.83 -5.60
N ALA A 18 14.56 43.27 -6.71
CA ALA A 18 14.08 43.16 -8.09
C ALA A 18 13.86 41.71 -8.56
N VAL A 19 12.73 41.49 -9.24
CA VAL A 19 12.37 40.22 -9.87
C VAL A 19 13.09 40.12 -11.22
N PHE A 20 14.34 39.65 -11.20
CA PHE A 20 14.89 39.01 -12.39
C PHE A 20 14.29 37.60 -12.47
N ALA A 21 13.44 37.39 -13.47
CA ALA A 21 12.83 36.10 -13.76
C ALA A 21 13.90 35.12 -14.28
N THR A 22 14.73 34.61 -13.37
CA THR A 22 15.41 33.34 -13.62
C THR A 22 14.34 32.27 -13.64
N HIS A 23 14.13 31.62 -14.79
CA HIS A 23 13.36 30.39 -14.85
C HIS A 23 14.00 29.39 -13.88
N ALA A 24 13.46 29.32 -12.66
CA ALA A 24 13.84 28.32 -11.69
C ALA A 24 13.49 26.97 -12.31
N ARG A 25 14.49 26.30 -12.89
CA ARG A 25 14.41 24.85 -13.14
C ARG A 25 13.98 24.27 -11.81
N ALA A 26 12.75 23.78 -11.75
CA ALA A 26 12.15 23.30 -10.52
C ALA A 26 13.09 22.27 -9.91
N ASP A 27 13.79 22.68 -8.84
CA ASP A 27 14.83 21.88 -8.22
C ASP A 27 14.18 20.57 -7.76
N THR A 28 14.58 19.47 -8.36
CA THR A 28 14.09 18.13 -8.01
C THR A 28 14.27 17.86 -6.52
N THR A 29 15.29 18.45 -5.89
CA THR A 29 15.55 18.41 -4.45
C THR A 29 14.44 19.06 -3.64
N CYS A 30 13.99 20.25 -4.04
CA CYS A 30 12.86 20.95 -3.39
C CYS A 30 11.58 20.10 -3.42
N ARG A 31 11.27 19.48 -4.57
CA ARG A 31 10.10 18.58 -4.71
C ARG A 31 10.23 17.32 -3.86
N MET A 32 11.42 16.70 -3.80
CA MET A 32 11.66 15.52 -2.96
C MET A 32 11.55 15.87 -1.48
N ASN A 33 12.12 17.00 -1.04
CA ASN A 33 12.04 17.48 0.34
C ASN A 33 10.59 17.80 0.73
N ALA A 34 9.82 18.47 -0.13
CA ALA A 34 8.40 18.74 0.13
C ALA A 34 7.57 17.45 0.24
N LYS A 35 7.86 16.44 -0.60
CA LYS A 35 7.24 15.11 -0.47
C LYS A 35 7.60 14.42 0.84
N ALA A 36 8.88 14.45 1.22
CA ALA A 36 9.34 13.88 2.48
C ALA A 36 8.64 14.55 3.67
N ALA A 37 8.62 15.89 3.72
CA ALA A 37 7.95 16.65 4.76
C ALA A 37 6.44 16.38 4.86
N LEU A 38 5.77 16.19 3.71
CA LEU A 38 4.37 15.80 3.68
C LEU A 38 4.14 14.39 4.26
N LEU A 39 5.01 13.43 3.91
CA LEU A 39 4.93 12.07 4.43
C LEU A 39 5.18 12.03 5.94
N ASP A 40 6.13 12.83 6.43
CA ASP A 40 6.42 12.99 7.86
C ASP A 40 5.23 13.58 8.61
N CYS A 41 4.64 14.67 8.09
CA CYS A 41 3.45 15.29 8.66
C CYS A 41 2.28 14.30 8.73
N LYS A 42 2.06 13.51 7.67
CA LYS A 42 1.03 12.47 7.64
C LYS A 42 1.30 11.36 8.66
N SER A 43 2.55 10.94 8.81
CA SER A 43 2.96 9.93 9.79
C SER A 43 2.69 10.43 11.22
N GLN A 44 3.08 11.67 11.52
CA GLN A 44 2.87 12.28 12.83
C GLN A 44 1.39 12.45 13.17
N CYS A 45 0.60 13.00 12.24
CA CYS A 45 -0.86 13.12 12.41
C CYS A 45 -1.53 11.76 12.67
N LYS A 46 -1.11 10.70 11.98
CA LYS A 46 -1.59 9.34 12.23
C LYS A 46 -1.20 8.85 13.62
N SER A 47 0.03 9.10 14.07
CA SER A 47 0.50 8.73 15.41
C SER A 47 -0.33 9.44 16.49
N ASP A 48 -0.49 10.76 16.39
CA ASP A 48 -1.23 11.57 17.37
C ASP A 48 -2.70 11.15 17.45
N PHE A 49 -3.32 10.88 16.29
CA PHE A 49 -4.68 10.36 16.24
C PHE A 49 -4.82 9.00 16.93
N LEU A 50 -3.85 8.09 16.73
CA LEU A 50 -3.87 6.78 17.40
C LEU A 50 -3.70 6.93 18.91
N ASP A 51 -2.82 7.81 19.35
CA ASP A 51 -2.61 8.09 20.77
C ASP A 51 -3.88 8.63 21.43
N ALA A 52 -4.48 9.67 20.83
CA ALA A 52 -5.76 10.20 21.28
C ALA A 52 -6.86 9.14 21.30
N ARG A 53 -6.95 8.30 20.26
CA ARG A 53 -7.93 7.21 20.19
C ARG A 53 -7.74 6.17 21.29
N PHE A 54 -6.50 5.82 21.64
CA PHE A 54 -6.22 4.89 22.73
C PHE A 54 -6.53 5.50 24.09
N THR A 55 -6.13 6.75 24.32
CA THR A 55 -6.50 7.51 25.53
C THR A 55 -8.01 7.57 25.70
N CYS A 56 -8.78 7.87 24.64
CA CYS A 56 -10.25 7.87 24.68
C CYS A 56 -10.86 6.51 25.05
N ARG A 57 -10.14 5.41 24.82
CA ARG A 57 -10.57 4.04 25.18
C ARG A 57 -10.00 3.58 26.52
N ASN A 58 -9.36 4.48 27.27
CA ASN A 58 -8.64 4.19 28.50
C ASN A 58 -7.58 3.08 28.32
N VAL A 59 -6.80 3.18 27.25
CA VAL A 59 -5.68 2.27 26.95
C VAL A 59 -4.41 3.10 26.85
N LEU A 60 -3.35 2.73 27.55
CA LEU A 60 -2.05 3.41 27.46
C LEU A 60 -1.56 3.43 26.00
N PRO A 61 -1.32 4.62 25.39
CA PRO A 61 -1.00 4.73 23.97
C PRO A 61 0.18 3.89 23.49
N SER A 62 1.26 3.80 24.28
CA SER A 62 2.43 2.98 23.95
C SER A 62 2.08 1.49 23.86
N CYS A 63 1.28 0.98 24.80
CA CYS A 63 0.79 -0.41 24.78
C CYS A 63 -0.15 -0.67 23.59
N GLY A 64 -1.10 0.24 23.34
CA GLY A 64 -2.03 0.12 22.21
C GLY A 64 -1.31 0.08 20.85
N LYS A 65 -0.28 0.92 20.67
CA LYS A 65 0.57 0.92 19.46
C LYS A 65 1.36 -0.37 19.31
N ALA A 66 1.91 -0.93 20.40
CA ALA A 66 2.57 -2.24 20.37
C ALA A 66 1.60 -3.36 19.94
N CYS A 67 0.37 -3.38 20.47
CA CYS A 67 -0.65 -4.34 20.04
C CYS A 67 -1.02 -4.18 18.56
N LEU A 68 -1.13 -2.95 18.05
CA LEU A 68 -1.37 -2.71 16.62
C LEU A 68 -0.22 -3.19 15.75
N ALA A 69 1.04 -3.01 16.18
CA ALA A 69 2.19 -3.52 15.46
C ALA A 69 2.16 -5.05 15.37
N GLY A 70 1.89 -5.75 16.48
CA GLY A 70 1.73 -7.21 16.49
C GLY A 70 0.56 -7.69 15.62
N ARG A 71 -0.55 -6.94 15.62
CA ARG A 71 -1.67 -7.20 14.71
C ARG A 71 -1.24 -7.04 13.25
N GLN A 72 -0.53 -5.96 12.90
CA GLN A 72 -0.07 -5.72 11.53
C GLN A 72 0.79 -6.88 11.04
N GLN A 73 1.79 -7.28 11.84
CA GLN A 73 2.65 -8.43 11.53
C GLN A 73 1.84 -9.72 11.31
N CYS A 74 0.79 -9.96 12.11
CA CYS A 74 -0.08 -11.11 11.93
C CYS A 74 -0.85 -11.05 10.59
N PHE A 75 -1.33 -9.88 10.19
CA PHE A 75 -1.99 -9.70 8.88
C PHE A 75 -1.01 -9.75 7.72
N ASP A 76 0.22 -9.27 7.88
CA ASP A 76 1.27 -9.35 6.86
C ASP A 76 1.57 -10.82 6.53
N ASN A 77 1.70 -11.68 7.56
CA ASN A 77 1.87 -13.12 7.37
C ASN A 77 0.69 -13.76 6.62
N VAL A 78 -0.52 -13.26 6.82
CA VAL A 78 -1.70 -13.73 6.09
C VAL A 78 -1.70 -13.21 4.64
N GLU A 79 -1.25 -12.00 4.37
CA GLU A 79 -1.19 -11.46 3.00
C GLU A 79 -0.13 -12.17 2.14
N VAL A 80 0.97 -12.65 2.74
CA VAL A 80 1.95 -13.51 2.04
C VAL A 80 1.29 -14.76 1.41
N ILE A 81 0.23 -15.30 2.03
CA ILE A 81 -0.53 -16.44 1.49
C ILE A 81 -1.23 -16.06 0.18
N LYS A 82 -1.75 -14.84 0.10
CA LYS A 82 -2.39 -14.35 -1.13
C LYS A 82 -1.36 -14.13 -2.23
N ASP A 83 -0.19 -13.61 -1.88
CA ASP A 83 0.88 -13.34 -2.83
C ASP A 83 1.48 -14.63 -3.40
N THR A 84 1.73 -15.62 -2.54
CA THR A 84 2.40 -16.88 -2.88
C THR A 84 1.47 -18.05 -3.19
N GLY A 85 0.20 -17.97 -2.77
CA GLY A 85 -0.76 -19.07 -2.86
C GLY A 85 -0.53 -20.19 -1.84
N GLN A 86 0.49 -20.09 -0.99
CA GLN A 86 0.90 -21.14 -0.06
C GLN A 86 0.30 -20.89 1.33
N VAL A 87 -0.44 -21.86 1.86
CA VAL A 87 -0.91 -21.81 3.25
C VAL A 87 0.06 -22.56 4.17
N PRO A 88 0.12 -22.21 5.48
CA PRO A 88 0.89 -22.98 6.45
C PRO A 88 0.49 -24.47 6.42
N GLY A 89 1.48 -25.36 6.37
CA GLY A 89 1.26 -26.80 6.21
C GLY A 89 1.50 -27.33 4.78
N GLY A 90 1.87 -26.47 3.83
CA GLY A 90 2.36 -26.88 2.51
C GLY A 90 1.25 -27.18 1.49
N THR A 91 -0.01 -26.91 1.83
CA THR A 91 -1.09 -26.91 0.85
C THR A 91 -1.18 -25.55 0.15
N THR A 92 -1.90 -25.50 -0.96
CA THR A 92 -2.09 -24.27 -1.72
C THR A 92 -3.53 -23.78 -1.69
N LEU A 93 -3.74 -22.51 -2.00
CA LEU A 93 -5.07 -22.00 -2.30
C LEU A 93 -5.63 -22.74 -3.53
N ASP A 94 -6.92 -23.08 -3.46
CA ASP A 94 -7.65 -23.61 -4.62
C ASP A 94 -7.57 -22.62 -5.78
N ASN A 95 -7.41 -23.12 -7.01
CA ASN A 95 -7.32 -22.30 -8.23
C ASN A 95 -6.21 -21.22 -8.23
N CYS A 96 -5.29 -21.25 -7.27
CA CYS A 96 -4.28 -20.21 -7.07
C CYS A 96 -3.01 -20.78 -6.44
N SER A 97 -2.49 -21.87 -7.01
CA SER A 97 -1.38 -22.62 -6.41
C SER A 97 -0.06 -21.83 -6.32
N GLY A 98 0.13 -20.85 -7.19
CA GLY A 98 1.29 -19.94 -7.17
C GLY A 98 0.97 -18.50 -6.76
N GLY A 99 -0.22 -18.27 -6.19
CA GLY A 99 -0.62 -16.95 -5.69
C GLY A 99 -0.80 -15.89 -6.77
N THR A 100 -0.92 -14.63 -6.34
CA THR A 100 -0.95 -13.50 -7.29
C THR A 100 0.39 -13.30 -8.00
N ASP A 101 1.49 -13.84 -7.47
CA ASP A 101 2.79 -13.82 -8.13
C ASP A 101 2.79 -14.66 -9.40
N ALA A 102 2.16 -15.85 -9.40
CA ALA A 102 1.96 -16.63 -10.62
C ALA A 102 1.07 -15.91 -11.62
N CYS A 103 0.01 -15.23 -11.18
CA CYS A 103 -0.82 -14.40 -12.07
C CYS A 103 0.00 -13.26 -12.71
N LYS A 104 0.89 -12.63 -11.94
CA LYS A 104 1.80 -11.59 -12.43
C LYS A 104 2.82 -12.16 -13.41
N ALA A 105 3.40 -13.32 -13.10
CA ALA A 105 4.33 -14.02 -13.98
C ALA A 105 3.68 -14.45 -15.30
N ALA A 106 2.45 -14.96 -15.27
CA ALA A 106 1.67 -15.31 -16.47
C ALA A 106 1.37 -14.08 -17.34
N PHE A 107 1.03 -12.95 -16.71
CA PHE A 107 0.91 -11.68 -17.43
C PHE A 107 2.23 -11.25 -18.05
N THR A 108 3.32 -11.25 -17.29
CA THR A 108 4.66 -10.90 -17.80
C THR A 108 5.13 -11.86 -18.90
N ALA A 109 4.78 -13.14 -18.84
CA ALA A 109 5.06 -14.12 -19.89
C ALA A 109 4.25 -13.85 -21.17
N THR A 110 3.00 -13.39 -21.04
CA THR A 110 2.15 -13.01 -22.17
C THR A 110 2.52 -11.65 -22.75
N ALA A 111 3.09 -10.77 -21.91
CA ALA A 111 3.46 -9.40 -22.24
C ALA A 111 4.99 -9.21 -22.34
N THR A 112 5.78 -10.29 -22.44
CA THR A 112 7.25 -10.23 -22.46
C THR A 112 7.65 -9.17 -23.45
N GLY A 113 8.40 -8.14 -23.03
CA GLY A 113 8.91 -7.06 -23.89
C GLY A 113 8.64 -5.64 -23.39
N ALA A 114 7.52 -5.39 -22.69
CA ALA A 114 7.22 -4.04 -22.22
C ALA A 114 8.04 -3.73 -20.94
N PRO A 115 8.88 -2.67 -20.94
CA PRO A 115 9.49 -2.18 -19.70
C PRO A 115 8.41 -1.75 -18.69
N ALA A 116 8.71 -1.85 -17.40
CA ALA A 116 7.78 -1.52 -16.31
C ALA A 116 7.41 -0.02 -16.24
N ASP A 117 8.04 0.80 -17.09
CA ASP A 117 8.19 2.24 -16.97
C ASP A 117 7.65 3.04 -18.18
N GLY A 118 6.76 2.44 -18.98
CA GLY A 118 5.82 3.19 -19.82
C GLY A 118 6.28 3.56 -21.24
N GLY A 119 7.21 2.80 -21.82
CA GLY A 119 7.53 2.88 -23.25
C GLY A 119 7.09 1.61 -23.98
N CYS A 120 6.55 1.75 -25.19
CA CYS A 120 6.18 0.65 -26.08
C CYS A 120 7.31 -0.37 -26.25
N GLY A 121 6.94 -1.65 -26.31
CA GLY A 121 7.91 -2.75 -26.36
C GLY A 121 7.34 -4.13 -26.00
N ALA A 122 6.07 -4.24 -25.57
CA ALA A 122 5.45 -5.54 -25.28
C ALA A 122 5.57 -6.45 -26.50
N THR A 123 6.24 -7.57 -26.34
CA THR A 123 6.25 -8.63 -27.35
C THR A 123 4.97 -9.44 -27.14
N CYS A 124 3.98 -9.19 -27.99
CA CYS A 124 2.64 -9.74 -27.93
C CYS A 124 2.49 -10.93 -28.90
N GLY A 125 1.67 -11.91 -28.52
CA GLY A 125 1.37 -13.10 -29.32
C GLY A 125 2.39 -14.26 -29.20
N PRO A 126 2.05 -15.46 -29.70
CA PRO A 126 2.87 -16.67 -29.57
C PRO A 126 4.24 -16.59 -30.25
N ASN A 127 4.44 -15.58 -31.11
CA ASN A 127 5.67 -15.40 -31.88
C ASN A 127 6.55 -14.26 -31.35
N GLY A 128 6.17 -13.60 -30.24
CA GLY A 128 6.90 -12.44 -29.74
C GLY A 128 6.96 -11.31 -30.79
N GLN A 129 5.81 -10.76 -31.17
CA GLN A 129 5.77 -9.57 -32.04
C GLN A 129 5.88 -8.30 -31.21
N ASN A 130 6.89 -7.47 -31.50
CA ASN A 130 7.15 -6.26 -30.75
C ASN A 130 6.07 -5.20 -31.06
N CYS A 131 5.22 -4.90 -30.09
CA CYS A 131 4.15 -3.92 -30.20
C CYS A 131 4.65 -2.48 -30.16
N ASN A 132 4.14 -1.65 -31.06
CA ASN A 132 4.25 -0.20 -30.95
C ASN A 132 2.92 0.38 -30.45
N CYS A 133 2.92 1.26 -29.43
CA CYS A 133 1.68 1.76 -28.79
C CYS A 133 0.99 2.87 -29.60
N SER A 134 0.99 2.80 -30.92
CA SER A 134 0.32 3.80 -31.75
C SER A 134 -0.39 3.15 -32.93
N GLY A 135 -1.68 2.89 -32.71
CA GLY A 135 -2.64 2.57 -33.77
C GLY A 135 -2.67 1.13 -34.26
N ASP A 136 -1.94 0.22 -33.62
CA ASP A 136 -2.00 -1.20 -33.95
C ASP A 136 -3.09 -1.90 -33.11
N LEU A 137 -4.27 -2.06 -33.71
CA LEU A 137 -5.42 -2.76 -33.10
C LEU A 137 -5.06 -4.18 -32.64
N ILE A 138 -4.13 -4.86 -33.34
CA ILE A 138 -3.68 -6.21 -32.96
C ILE A 138 -2.94 -6.16 -31.62
N CYS A 139 -2.18 -5.08 -31.38
CA CYS A 139 -1.49 -4.91 -30.13
C CYS A 139 -2.44 -4.60 -28.97
N GLU A 140 -3.40 -3.69 -29.19
CA GLU A 140 -4.40 -3.34 -28.18
C GLU A 140 -5.22 -4.58 -27.77
N ASP A 141 -5.70 -5.36 -28.74
CA ASP A 141 -6.43 -6.61 -28.49
C ASP A 141 -5.59 -7.63 -27.68
N CYS A 142 -4.30 -7.74 -27.96
CA CYS A 142 -3.41 -8.64 -27.21
C CYS A 142 -3.18 -8.15 -25.77
N ILE A 143 -2.96 -6.85 -25.57
CA ILE A 143 -2.79 -6.27 -24.24
C ILE A 143 -4.08 -6.44 -23.43
N ASP A 144 -5.23 -6.17 -24.03
CA ASP A 144 -6.54 -6.31 -23.39
C ASP A 144 -6.80 -7.77 -22.99
N GLY A 145 -6.53 -8.74 -23.87
CA GLY A 145 -6.63 -10.17 -23.55
C GLY A 145 -5.71 -10.59 -22.39
N ALA A 146 -4.47 -10.11 -22.37
CA ALA A 146 -3.52 -10.38 -21.28
C ALA A 146 -3.97 -9.72 -19.97
N GLN A 147 -4.47 -8.49 -20.02
CA GLN A 147 -5.00 -7.78 -18.86
C GLN A 147 -6.22 -8.50 -18.29
N VAL A 148 -7.19 -8.88 -19.12
CA VAL A 148 -8.37 -9.65 -18.69
C VAL A 148 -7.94 -10.95 -18.03
N THR A 149 -7.02 -11.71 -18.63
CA THR A 149 -6.49 -12.94 -18.05
C THR A 149 -5.86 -12.70 -16.68
N ARG A 150 -5.05 -11.65 -16.53
CA ARG A 150 -4.47 -11.25 -15.24
C ARG A 150 -5.53 -10.87 -14.21
N PHE A 151 -6.56 -10.15 -14.63
CA PHE A 151 -7.68 -9.75 -13.76
C PHE A 151 -8.44 -10.97 -13.26
N LEU A 152 -8.83 -11.88 -14.16
CA LEU A 152 -9.53 -13.13 -13.82
C LEU A 152 -8.70 -14.00 -12.86
N CYS A 153 -7.39 -14.14 -13.13
CA CYS A 153 -6.48 -14.89 -12.25
C CYS A 153 -6.41 -14.26 -10.85
N ARG A 154 -6.21 -12.93 -10.76
CA ARG A 154 -6.16 -12.22 -9.48
C ARG A 154 -7.48 -12.32 -8.71
N ASP A 155 -8.61 -12.29 -9.41
CA ASP A 155 -9.93 -12.39 -8.79
C ASP A 155 -10.20 -13.80 -8.26
N ALA A 156 -9.93 -14.84 -9.05
CA ALA A 156 -10.01 -16.24 -8.63
C ALA A 156 -9.11 -16.53 -7.41
N CYS A 157 -7.88 -16.00 -7.41
CA CYS A 157 -6.99 -16.01 -6.26
C CYS A 157 -7.57 -15.29 -5.04
N GLY A 158 -8.14 -14.10 -5.26
CA GLY A 158 -8.79 -13.31 -4.21
C GLY A 158 -9.96 -14.04 -3.58
N ASP A 159 -10.81 -14.69 -4.37
CA ASP A 159 -11.94 -15.50 -3.89
C ASP A 159 -11.49 -16.72 -3.12
N SER A 160 -10.50 -17.43 -3.63
CA SER A 160 -9.94 -18.61 -2.96
C SER A 160 -9.30 -18.22 -1.63
N PHE A 161 -8.54 -17.11 -1.60
CA PHE A 161 -7.99 -16.54 -0.36
C PHE A 161 -9.08 -16.11 0.63
N ARG A 162 -10.14 -15.45 0.16
CA ARG A 162 -11.26 -14.98 1.00
C ARG A 162 -12.07 -16.13 1.59
N THR A 163 -12.25 -17.22 0.84
CA THR A 163 -13.10 -18.34 1.22
C THR A 163 -12.35 -19.45 1.98
N ASN A 164 -11.03 -19.56 1.82
CA ASN A 164 -10.18 -20.57 2.46
C ASN A 164 -10.31 -20.57 3.99
N ALA A 165 -10.53 -21.76 4.56
CA ALA A 165 -10.78 -21.93 5.99
C ALA A 165 -9.58 -21.59 6.86
N ILE A 166 -8.35 -21.92 6.42
CA ILE A 166 -7.10 -21.63 7.14
C ILE A 166 -6.89 -20.12 7.21
N VAL A 167 -7.04 -19.41 6.09
CA VAL A 167 -6.92 -17.95 6.04
C VAL A 167 -7.96 -17.28 6.97
N LYS A 168 -9.21 -17.74 6.95
CA LYS A 168 -10.25 -17.24 7.86
C LYS A 168 -9.89 -17.48 9.33
N ALA A 169 -9.40 -18.67 9.66
CA ALA A 169 -8.97 -19.02 11.01
C ALA A 169 -7.78 -18.15 11.47
N MET A 170 -6.79 -17.93 10.61
CA MET A 170 -5.65 -17.05 10.91
C MET A 170 -6.11 -15.60 11.16
N LYS A 171 -7.00 -15.04 10.32
CA LYS A 171 -7.56 -13.70 10.53
C LYS A 171 -8.39 -13.61 11.81
N ALA A 172 -9.12 -14.66 12.17
CA ALA A 172 -9.83 -14.74 13.45
C ALA A 172 -8.84 -14.75 14.62
N ASN A 173 -7.78 -15.55 14.52
CA ASN A 173 -6.71 -15.60 15.51
C ASN A 173 -6.03 -14.23 15.69
N CYS A 174 -5.61 -13.57 14.60
CA CYS A 174 -5.02 -12.21 14.66
C CYS A 174 -5.92 -11.19 15.36
N ARG A 175 -7.25 -11.30 15.19
CA ARG A 175 -8.21 -10.43 15.87
C ARG A 175 -8.30 -10.76 17.36
N SER A 176 -8.38 -12.05 17.70
CA SER A 176 -8.45 -12.52 19.08
C SER A 176 -7.19 -12.14 19.87
N THR A 177 -6.00 -12.38 19.32
CA THR A 177 -4.72 -12.02 19.96
C THR A 177 -4.58 -10.52 20.15
N PHE A 178 -4.99 -9.71 19.17
CA PHE A 178 -5.04 -8.26 19.30
C PHE A 178 -5.98 -7.82 20.43
N GLN A 179 -7.16 -8.42 20.52
CA GLN A 179 -8.15 -8.06 21.53
C GLN A 179 -7.65 -8.42 22.94
N ALA A 180 -7.03 -9.58 23.10
CA ALA A 180 -6.38 -9.99 24.34
C ALA A 180 -5.22 -9.04 24.72
N CYS A 181 -4.39 -8.64 23.74
CA CYS A 181 -3.31 -7.67 23.95
C CYS A 181 -3.84 -6.33 24.47
N ILE A 182 -4.91 -5.80 23.85
CA ILE A 182 -5.53 -4.53 24.28
C ILE A 182 -6.14 -4.65 25.68
N GLN A 183 -6.77 -5.78 26.02
CA GLN A 183 -7.32 -6.00 27.36
C GLN A 183 -6.24 -6.11 28.45
N ALA A 184 -5.04 -6.56 28.08
CA ALA A 184 -3.90 -6.62 28.98
C ALA A 184 -3.18 -5.28 29.14
N CYS A 185 -3.52 -4.26 28.35
CA CYS A 185 -2.89 -2.95 28.45
C CYS A 185 -3.34 -2.20 29.72
N PRO A 186 -2.42 -1.47 30.39
CA PRO A 186 -2.79 -0.60 31.48
C PRO A 186 -3.66 0.59 30.99
N PRO A 187 -4.42 1.23 31.90
CA PRO A 187 -5.21 2.41 31.57
C PRO A 187 -4.33 3.58 31.11
N ALA A 188 -4.94 4.52 30.39
CA ALA A 188 -4.27 5.76 30.04
C ALA A 188 -4.20 6.66 31.28
N ASN A 189 -3.00 7.12 31.64
CA ASN A 189 -2.80 8.09 32.70
C ASN A 189 -3.06 9.52 32.20
#